data_AF-A0A841LZR1-F1
#
_entry.id   AF-A0A841LZR1-F1
#
_cell.length_a   1.000
_cell.length_b   1.000
_cell.length_c   1.000
_cell.angle_alpha   90.00
_cell.angle_beta   90.00
_cell.angle_gamma   90.00
#
_symmetry.space_group_name_H-M   'P 1'
#
loop_
_entity.id
_entity.type
_entity.pdbx_description
1 polymer ?
#
loop_
_entity_poly.entity_id
_entity_poly.type
_entity_poly.pdbx_seq_one_letter_code
_entity_poly.pdbx_strand_id
1 'polypeptide(L)'
;MRTPLVVTACMITIFFGHLIPAYAEKMRLDKLDRKTEVYLQRGLNDVDSRCFAYILTQLRKEDTKQWYISFDEPDQDGVMFGGADSDANYSCEHGQLITYEIGEKYVIKNFR
;
A
#
# COMPACT_ATOMS: atom_id res chain seq x y z
N MET A 1 21.55 46.41 45.70
CA MET A 1 21.11 46.10 44.31
C MET A 1 20.88 44.60 44.24
N ARG A 2 19.63 44.16 43.99
CA ARG A 2 19.22 42.75 43.95
C ARG A 2 18.93 42.38 42.50
N THR A 3 19.70 41.46 41.94
CA THR A 3 19.39 40.79 40.67
C THR A 3 18.49 39.59 40.95
N PRO A 4 17.35 39.41 40.24
CA PRO A 4 16.65 38.14 40.26
C PRO A 4 17.20 37.21 39.17
N LEU A 5 17.50 35.98 39.60
CA LEU A 5 17.80 34.84 38.75
C LEU A 5 16.52 34.44 38.00
N VAL A 6 16.49 34.59 36.68
CA VAL A 6 15.39 34.08 35.85
C VAL A 6 15.72 32.64 35.49
N VAL A 7 15.09 31.70 36.19
CA VAL A 7 15.11 30.27 35.82
C VAL A 7 14.04 30.08 34.74
N THR A 8 14.45 30.16 33.49
CA THR A 8 13.57 29.82 32.36
C THR A 8 13.56 28.30 32.20
N ALA A 9 12.68 27.62 32.94
CA ALA A 9 12.30 26.23 32.68
C ALA A 9 11.35 26.22 31.46
N CYS A 10 11.91 26.20 30.26
CA CYS A 10 11.10 25.96 29.06
C CYS A 10 10.88 24.44 28.96
N MET A 11 9.66 24.01 29.27
CA MET A 11 9.21 22.64 29.14
C MET A 11 9.55 22.11 27.75
N ILE A 12 10.38 21.08 27.69
CA ILE A 12 10.49 20.22 26.52
C ILE A 12 9.18 19.44 26.49
N THR A 13 8.17 19.96 25.77
CA THR A 13 7.04 19.17 25.31
C THR A 13 7.60 18.11 24.38
N ILE A 14 7.94 16.95 24.92
CA ILE A 14 8.19 15.75 24.15
C ILE A 14 6.84 15.38 23.54
N PHE A 15 6.57 15.89 22.34
CA PHE A 15 5.60 15.28 21.45
C PHE A 15 6.13 13.88 21.13
N PHE A 16 5.81 12.92 22.00
CA PHE A 16 5.67 11.52 21.59
C PHE A 16 4.44 11.46 20.68
N GLY A 17 4.57 12.06 19.50
CA GLY A 17 3.80 11.63 18.34
C GLY A 17 4.18 10.18 18.18
N HIS A 18 3.30 9.31 18.66
CA HIS A 18 3.30 7.92 18.25
C HIS A 18 3.25 7.95 16.73
N LEU A 19 4.41 7.82 16.10
CA LEU A 19 4.55 7.31 14.75
C LEU A 19 3.98 5.89 14.84
N ILE A 20 2.65 5.79 14.83
CA ILE A 20 1.98 4.54 14.52
C ILE A 20 2.51 4.25 13.12
N PRO A 21 3.35 3.21 12.92
CA PRO A 21 3.65 2.81 11.57
C PRO A 21 2.30 2.60 10.89
N ALA A 22 2.05 3.29 9.78
CA ALA A 22 0.92 3.00 8.91
C ALA A 22 1.15 1.55 8.46
N TYR A 23 0.66 0.61 9.25
CA TYR A 23 0.71 -0.80 8.93
C TYR A 23 -0.21 -0.92 7.73
N ALA A 24 0.36 -1.23 6.57
CA ALA A 24 -0.45 -1.56 5.42
C ALA A 24 -1.42 -2.65 5.81
N GLU A 25 -2.70 -2.34 5.65
CA GLU A 25 -3.74 -3.29 5.98
C GLU A 25 -3.73 -4.36 4.88
N LYS A 26 -3.43 -5.60 5.30
CA LYS A 26 -3.45 -6.76 4.42
C LYS A 26 -4.80 -7.46 4.51
N MET A 27 -5.48 -7.58 3.37
CA MET A 27 -6.75 -8.28 3.25
C MET A 27 -6.61 -9.48 2.32
N ARG A 28 -7.25 -10.61 2.64
CA ARG A 28 -7.33 -11.72 1.68
C ARG A 28 -8.24 -11.37 0.51
N LEU A 29 -7.83 -11.73 -0.70
CA LEU A 29 -8.56 -11.41 -1.92
C LEU A 29 -9.97 -12.03 -1.96
N ASP A 30 -10.15 -13.23 -1.37
CA ASP A 30 -11.47 -13.88 -1.24
C ASP A 30 -12.40 -13.18 -0.24
N LYS A 31 -11.86 -12.29 0.58
CA LYS A 31 -12.61 -11.44 1.51
C LYS A 31 -12.84 -10.02 0.98
N LEU A 32 -12.27 -9.69 -0.19
CA LEU A 32 -12.48 -8.40 -0.83
C LEU A 32 -13.91 -8.31 -1.35
N ASP A 33 -14.77 -7.62 -0.61
CA ASP A 33 -16.13 -7.33 -1.04
C ASP A 33 -16.18 -6.21 -2.09
N ARG A 34 -17.33 -6.10 -2.77
CA ARG A 34 -17.55 -5.08 -3.80
C ARG A 34 -17.41 -3.65 -3.26
N LYS A 35 -17.79 -3.42 -2.00
CA LYS A 35 -17.75 -2.07 -1.40
C LYS A 35 -16.29 -1.61 -1.23
N THR A 36 -15.45 -2.51 -0.76
CA THR A 36 -14.01 -2.30 -0.55
C THR A 36 -13.31 -2.19 -1.90
N GLU A 37 -13.64 -3.04 -2.87
CA GLU A 37 -13.12 -2.92 -4.24
C GLU A 37 -13.39 -1.54 -4.86
N VAL A 38 -14.63 -1.04 -4.75
CA VAL A 38 -15.01 0.30 -5.23
C VAL A 38 -14.30 1.40 -4.45
N TYR A 39 -14.10 1.23 -3.14
CA TYR A 39 -13.36 2.19 -2.33
C TYR A 39 -11.90 2.30 -2.78
N LEU A 40 -11.23 1.17 -2.99
CA LEU A 40 -9.84 1.13 -3.47
C LEU A 40 -9.71 1.73 -4.87
N GLN A 41 -10.62 1.40 -5.79
CA GLN A 41 -10.61 1.96 -7.15
C GLN A 41 -10.73 3.49 -7.16
N ARG A 42 -11.48 4.09 -6.23
CA ARG A 42 -11.62 5.55 -6.13
C ARG A 42 -10.33 6.26 -5.69
N GLY A 43 -9.41 5.54 -5.04
CA GLY A 43 -8.10 6.06 -4.68
C GLY A 43 -7.08 6.04 -5.83
N LEU A 44 -7.42 5.37 -6.94
CA LEU A 44 -6.53 5.20 -8.09
C LEU A 44 -6.86 6.21 -9.19
N ASN A 45 -5.85 6.61 -9.99
CA ASN A 45 -6.10 7.30 -11.25
C ASN A 45 -6.72 6.37 -12.30
N ASP A 46 -7.27 6.91 -13.38
CA ASP A 46 -7.96 6.14 -14.42
C ASP A 46 -7.12 5.01 -15.04
N VAL A 47 -5.81 5.20 -15.16
CA VAL A 47 -4.93 4.22 -15.81
C VAL A 47 -4.62 3.08 -14.84
N ASP A 48 -4.33 3.40 -13.58
CA ASP A 48 -4.09 2.42 -12.53
C ASP A 48 -5.36 1.67 -12.15
N SER A 49 -6.53 2.30 -12.23
CA SER A 49 -7.82 1.62 -12.05
C SER A 49 -8.06 0.53 -13.10
N ARG A 50 -7.61 0.73 -14.36
CA ARG A 50 -7.69 -0.32 -15.40
C ARG A 50 -6.74 -1.47 -15.12
N CYS A 51 -5.52 -1.16 -14.69
CA CYS A 51 -4.54 -2.17 -14.27
C CYS A 51 -5.10 -3.00 -13.10
N PHE A 52 -5.61 -2.32 -12.07
CA PHE A 52 -6.19 -2.94 -10.88
C PHE A 52 -7.33 -3.90 -11.23
N ALA A 53 -8.29 -3.47 -12.04
CA ALA A 53 -9.41 -4.30 -12.48
C ALA A 53 -8.94 -5.54 -13.28
N TYR A 54 -7.91 -5.36 -14.11
CA TYR A 54 -7.32 -6.46 -14.88
C TYR A 54 -6.69 -7.51 -13.96
N ILE A 55 -5.75 -7.11 -13.08
CA ILE A 55 -5.03 -8.06 -12.23
C ILE A 55 -5.97 -8.74 -11.25
N LEU A 56 -6.92 -8.00 -10.64
CA LEU A 56 -7.94 -8.57 -9.76
C LEU A 56 -8.74 -9.68 -10.45
N THR A 57 -9.09 -9.48 -11.72
CA THR A 57 -9.79 -10.49 -12.53
C THR A 57 -8.92 -11.71 -12.82
N GLN A 58 -7.60 -11.55 -13.00
CA GLN A 58 -6.69 -12.69 -13.20
C GLN A 58 -6.52 -13.49 -11.91
N LEU A 59 -6.22 -12.82 -10.79
CA LEU A 59 -5.96 -13.49 -9.53
C LEU A 59 -7.19 -14.22 -8.99
N ARG A 60 -8.40 -13.69 -9.21
CA ARG A 60 -9.66 -14.38 -8.89
C ARG A 60 -9.90 -15.67 -9.67
N LYS A 61 -9.19 -15.91 -10.77
CA LYS A 61 -9.24 -17.17 -11.53
C LYS A 61 -8.23 -18.21 -11.02
N GLU A 62 -7.29 -17.80 -10.18
CA GLU A 62 -6.28 -18.68 -9.60
C GLU A 62 -6.80 -19.30 -8.29
N ASP A 63 -7.78 -20.20 -8.40
CA ASP A 63 -8.46 -20.82 -7.24
C ASP A 63 -7.53 -21.56 -6.27
N THR A 64 -6.32 -21.92 -6.70
CA THR A 64 -5.35 -22.66 -5.90
C THR A 64 -4.45 -21.80 -5.02
N LYS A 65 -4.41 -20.48 -5.25
CA LYS A 65 -3.52 -19.57 -4.52
C LYS A 65 -4.29 -18.65 -3.60
N GLN A 66 -3.79 -18.51 -2.39
CA GLN A 66 -4.25 -17.48 -1.47
C GLN A 66 -3.55 -16.17 -1.83
N TRP A 67 -4.33 -15.20 -2.29
CA TRP A 67 -3.85 -13.86 -2.62
C TRP A 67 -4.21 -12.88 -1.51
N TYR A 68 -3.32 -11.94 -1.25
CA TYR A 68 -3.54 -10.81 -0.37
C TYR A 68 -3.44 -9.51 -1.16
N ILE A 69 -4.21 -8.53 -0.72
CA ILE A 69 -4.12 -7.14 -1.15
C ILE A 69 -3.58 -6.30 0.01
N SER A 70 -2.59 -5.46 -0.25
CA SER A 70 -2.07 -4.47 0.69
C SER A 70 -2.36 -3.07 0.14
N PHE A 71 -2.77 -2.16 1.01
CA PHE A 71 -2.98 -0.75 0.70
C PHE A 71 -2.33 0.15 1.76
N ASP A 72 -2.02 1.39 1.37
CA ASP A 72 -1.39 2.41 2.23
C ASP A 72 0.00 2.02 2.78
N GLU A 73 0.79 1.29 1.99
CA GLU A 73 2.21 1.08 2.30
C GLU A 73 2.98 2.41 2.13
N PRO A 74 3.72 2.90 3.15
CA PRO A 74 4.32 4.24 3.16
C PRO A 74 5.33 4.51 2.03
N ASP A 75 5.89 3.45 1.44
CA ASP A 75 6.91 3.52 0.40
C ASP A 75 6.40 3.04 -0.98
N GLN A 76 5.09 2.84 -1.14
CA GLN A 76 4.51 2.35 -2.40
C GLN A 76 3.31 3.18 -2.87
N ASP A 77 3.34 3.51 -4.16
CA ASP A 77 2.20 4.09 -4.85
C ASP A 77 1.23 2.98 -5.28
N GLY A 78 0.00 3.05 -4.79
CA GLY A 78 -1.11 2.22 -5.27
C GLY A 78 -1.36 0.98 -4.43
N VAL A 79 -1.73 -0.11 -5.10
CA VAL A 79 -2.23 -1.35 -4.49
C VAL A 79 -1.29 -2.50 -4.84
N MET A 80 -0.86 -3.24 -3.83
CA MET A 80 -0.02 -4.42 -4.00
C MET A 80 -0.82 -5.71 -3.84
N PHE A 81 -0.48 -6.72 -4.64
CA PHE A 81 -1.04 -8.06 -4.57
C PHE A 81 0.07 -9.06 -4.29
N GLY A 82 -0.02 -9.80 -3.19
CA GLY A 82 0.99 -10.79 -2.79
C GLY A 82 0.42 -12.20 -2.70
N GLY A 83 1.15 -13.18 -3.19
CA GLY A 83 0.82 -14.60 -2.96
C GLY A 83 1.20 -15.04 -1.56
N ALA A 84 0.35 -15.82 -0.89
CA ALA A 84 0.61 -16.31 0.47
C ALA A 84 1.85 -17.21 0.56
N ASP A 85 1.99 -18.09 -0.45
CA ASP A 85 2.93 -19.20 -0.47
C ASP A 85 3.94 -19.07 -1.63
N SER A 86 4.10 -17.87 -2.18
CA SER A 86 4.97 -17.61 -3.32
C SER A 86 5.57 -16.21 -3.25
N ASP A 87 6.75 -16.03 -3.84
CA ASP A 87 7.38 -14.73 -4.01
C ASP A 87 6.67 -13.83 -5.07
N ALA A 88 5.56 -14.30 -5.63
CA ALA A 88 4.76 -13.56 -6.59
C ALA A 88 4.14 -12.32 -5.95
N ASN A 89 4.49 -11.16 -6.49
CA ASN A 89 4.07 -9.87 -6.00
C ASN A 89 3.79 -8.95 -7.19
N TYR A 90 2.57 -8.43 -7.29
CA TYR A 90 2.16 -7.54 -8.36
C TYR A 90 1.81 -6.16 -7.83
N SER A 91 2.11 -5.13 -8.61
CA SER A 91 1.67 -3.76 -8.35
C SER A 91 1.20 -3.08 -9.64
N CYS A 92 0.31 -2.10 -9.50
CA CYS A 92 -0.14 -1.24 -10.58
C CYS A 92 0.46 0.16 -10.38
N GLU A 93 1.48 0.47 -11.17
CA GLU A 93 2.22 1.72 -11.05
C GLU A 93 2.20 2.50 -12.35
N HIS A 94 1.60 3.68 -12.33
CA HIS A 94 1.57 4.60 -13.46
C HIS A 94 1.08 3.97 -14.77
N GLY A 95 0.10 3.08 -14.70
CA GLY A 95 -0.47 2.34 -15.82
C GLY A 95 0.30 1.09 -16.23
N GLN A 96 1.24 0.63 -15.41
CA GLN A 96 2.00 -0.59 -15.66
C GLN A 96 1.67 -1.63 -14.60
N LEU A 97 1.30 -2.83 -15.03
CA LEU A 97 1.32 -4.01 -14.17
C LEU A 97 2.77 -4.49 -14.08
N ILE A 98 3.32 -4.50 -12.87
CA ILE A 98 4.69 -4.90 -12.62
C ILE A 98 4.76 -6.07 -11.64
N THR A 99 5.87 -6.78 -11.66
CA THR A 99 6.28 -7.74 -10.62
C THR A 99 7.70 -7.43 -10.16
N TYR A 100 8.01 -7.82 -8.93
CA TYR A 100 9.35 -7.75 -8.36
C TYR A 100 9.91 -9.16 -8.25
N GLU A 101 11.01 -9.43 -8.97
CA GLU A 101 11.73 -10.71 -8.88
C GLU A 101 13.20 -10.43 -8.58
N ILE A 102 13.72 -11.05 -7.51
CA ILE A 102 15.14 -10.90 -7.10
C ILE A 102 15.55 -9.41 -6.93
N GLY A 103 14.64 -8.58 -6.44
CA GLY A 103 14.85 -7.14 -6.22
C GLY A 103 14.75 -6.27 -7.48
N GLU A 104 14.54 -6.87 -8.65
CA GLU A 104 14.39 -6.18 -9.93
C GLU A 104 12.92 -6.03 -10.30
N LYS A 105 12.58 -4.89 -10.91
CA LYS A 105 11.23 -4.57 -11.37
C LYS A 105 11.03 -5.00 -12.82
N TYR A 106 10.00 -5.79 -13.07
CA TYR A 106 9.63 -6.27 -14.41
C TYR A 106 8.23 -5.79 -14.79
N VAL A 107 8.10 -5.19 -15.98
CA VAL A 107 6.80 -4.77 -16.52
C VAL A 107 6.16 -5.95 -17.24
N ILE A 108 5.00 -6.40 -16.74
CA ILE A 108 4.21 -7.48 -17.32
C ILE A 108 3.29 -6.94 -18.42
N LYS A 109 2.68 -5.77 -18.18
CA LYS A 109 1.71 -5.18 -19.10
C LYS A 109 1.59 -3.66 -18.94
N ASN A 110 1.36 -2.96 -20.05
CA ASN A 110 1.08 -1.52 -20.07
C ASN A 110 -0.39 -1.24 -20.43
N PHE A 111 -0.99 -0.25 -19.77
CA PHE A 111 -2.39 0.18 -19.88
C PHE A 111 -2.54 1.64 -20.30
N ARG A 112 -1.44 2.33 -20.58
CA ARG A 112 -1.41 3.68 -21.18
C ARG A 112 -1.85 3.64 -22.64
#